data_AF-A0A924Q4S1-F1
#
_entry.id   AF-A0A924Q4S1-F1
#
_cell.length_a   1.000
_cell.length_b   1.000
_cell.length_c   1.000
_cell.angle_alpha   90.00
_cell.angle_beta   90.00
_cell.angle_gamma   90.00
#
_symmetry.space_group_name_H-M   'P 1'
#
loop_
_entity.id
_entity.type
_entity.pdbx_description
1 polymer ?
#
loop_
_entity_poly.entity_id
_entity_poly.type
_entity_poly.pdbx_seq_one_letter_code
_entity_poly.pdbx_strand_id
1 'polypeptide(L)'
;SGTAGLHVPTGNVRDFPTNTSDALTSGGTYAIAGAMERMVQNVRRHCGAEPRCFMTGGAGWKMAPSLLVPFELGDNLIFDGLLEMAQVRFGAQPH
;
A
#
# COMPACT_ATOMS: atom_id res chain seq x y z
N SER A 1 18.88 10.20 -4.51
CA SER A 1 20.08 10.15 -5.39
C SER A 1 19.72 9.37 -6.64
N GLY A 2 19.92 9.94 -7.83
CA GLY A 2 19.58 9.27 -9.10
C GLY A 2 19.44 10.21 -10.30
N THR A 3 19.25 11.51 -10.06
CA THR A 3 19.10 12.55 -11.09
C THR A 3 19.59 13.88 -10.53
N ALA A 4 20.22 14.71 -11.37
CA ALA A 4 20.66 16.04 -10.96
C ALA A 4 19.44 16.94 -10.68
N GLY A 5 19.36 17.52 -9.49
CA GLY A 5 18.37 18.57 -9.15
C GLY A 5 17.02 18.12 -8.60
N LEU A 6 16.79 16.82 -8.41
CA LEU A 6 15.52 16.33 -7.86
C LEU A 6 15.49 16.45 -6.32
N HIS A 7 14.90 17.56 -5.84
CA HIS A 7 14.52 17.74 -4.44
C HIS A 7 13.41 16.75 -4.05
N VAL A 8 13.25 16.51 -2.74
CA VAL A 8 12.16 15.65 -2.22
C VAL A 8 10.83 16.15 -2.78
N PRO A 9 10.03 15.30 -3.44
CA PRO A 9 8.79 15.75 -4.08
C PRO A 9 7.79 16.22 -3.02
N THR A 10 7.41 17.49 -3.12
CA THR A 10 6.40 18.16 -2.28
C THR A 10 5.14 18.54 -3.07
N GLY A 11 5.06 18.09 -4.34
CA GLY A 11 3.93 18.36 -5.23
C GLY A 11 2.68 17.60 -4.84
N ASN A 12 1.57 17.92 -5.49
CA ASN A 12 0.27 17.27 -5.33
C ASN A 12 0.03 16.26 -6.45
N VAL A 13 -0.85 15.30 -6.19
CA VAL A 13 -1.35 14.38 -7.22
C VAL A 13 -2.29 15.16 -8.16
N ARG A 14 -2.00 15.11 -9.46
CA ARG A 14 -2.70 15.80 -10.54
C ARG A 14 -2.76 14.89 -11.77
N ASP A 15 -3.90 14.87 -12.45
CA ASP A 15 -4.07 14.07 -13.67
C ASP A 15 -3.17 14.55 -14.82
N PHE A 16 -3.02 15.87 -14.94
CA PHE A 16 -2.21 16.53 -15.97
C PHE A 16 -1.27 17.56 -15.33
N PRO A 17 -0.15 17.12 -14.72
CA PRO A 17 0.77 18.00 -14.03
C PRO A 17 1.54 18.90 -15.00
N THR A 18 1.67 20.18 -14.68
CA THR A 18 2.35 21.20 -15.50
C THR A 18 3.68 21.67 -14.89
N ASN A 19 4.07 21.11 -13.74
CA ASN A 19 5.35 21.37 -13.10
C ASN A 19 6.00 20.06 -12.63
N THR A 20 7.33 20.09 -12.45
CA THR A 20 8.13 18.91 -12.12
C THR A 20 7.70 18.26 -10.80
N SER A 21 7.37 19.05 -9.77
CA SER A 21 7.03 18.52 -8.45
C SER A 21 5.75 17.69 -8.49
N ASP A 22 4.68 18.25 -9.09
CA ASP A 22 3.41 17.54 -9.28
C ASP A 22 3.59 16.34 -10.22
N ALA A 23 4.44 16.44 -11.25
CA ALA A 23 4.71 15.34 -12.17
C ALA A 23 5.33 14.12 -11.47
N LEU A 24 6.28 14.34 -10.55
CA LEU A 24 6.90 13.26 -9.78
C LEU A 24 5.92 12.64 -8.79
N THR A 25 5.20 13.48 -8.04
CA THR A 25 4.23 12.99 -7.05
C THR A 25 3.14 12.18 -7.76
N SER A 26 2.55 12.72 -8.84
CA SER A 26 1.49 12.05 -9.59
C SER A 26 2.00 10.77 -10.25
N GLY A 27 3.13 10.84 -10.95
CA GLY A 27 3.72 9.68 -11.62
C GLY A 27 4.07 8.55 -10.65
N GLY A 28 4.65 8.88 -9.49
CA GLY A 28 4.97 7.90 -8.45
C GLY A 28 3.71 7.25 -7.87
N THR A 29 2.70 8.05 -7.50
CA THR A 29 1.43 7.56 -6.97
C THR A 29 0.72 6.66 -7.98
N TYR A 30 0.60 7.09 -9.24
CA TYR A 30 -0.07 6.32 -10.29
C TYR A 30 0.70 5.03 -10.64
N ALA A 31 2.03 5.06 -10.62
CA ALA A 31 2.84 3.85 -10.81
C ALA A 31 2.60 2.82 -9.71
N ILE A 32 2.53 3.25 -8.44
CA ILE A 32 2.25 2.35 -7.30
C ILE A 32 0.82 1.79 -7.40
N ALA A 33 -0.18 2.66 -7.64
CA ALA A 33 -1.57 2.24 -7.77
C ALA A 33 -1.76 1.23 -8.91
N GLY A 34 -1.21 1.50 -10.09
CA GLY A 34 -1.26 0.59 -11.22
C GLY A 34 -0.52 -0.73 -10.98
N ALA A 35 0.60 -0.70 -10.26
CA ALA A 35 1.30 -1.93 -9.86
C ALA A 35 0.45 -2.79 -8.91
N MET A 36 -0.24 -2.16 -7.94
CA MET A 36 -1.16 -2.85 -7.04
C MET A 36 -2.35 -3.47 -7.78
N GLU A 37 -2.99 -2.73 -8.68
CA GLU A 37 -4.06 -3.23 -9.55
C GLU A 37 -3.62 -4.45 -10.37
N ARG A 38 -2.43 -4.36 -10.97
CA ARG A 38 -1.83 -5.47 -11.73
C ARG A 38 -1.66 -6.72 -10.87
N MET A 39 -1.21 -6.56 -9.63
CA MET A 39 -1.03 -7.68 -8.72
C MET A 39 -2.35 -8.30 -8.29
N VAL A 40 -3.39 -7.52 -8.04
CA VAL A 40 -4.73 -8.02 -7.72
C VAL A 40 -5.27 -8.86 -8.87
N GLN A 41 -5.13 -8.39 -10.11
CA GLN A 41 -5.52 -9.18 -11.29
C GLN A 41 -4.70 -10.46 -11.44
N ASN A 42 -3.41 -10.43 -11.12
CA ASN A 42 -2.55 -11.62 -11.17
C ASN A 42 -2.99 -12.67 -10.14
N VAL A 43 -3.21 -12.27 -8.89
CA VAL A 43 -3.68 -13.16 -7.82
C VAL A 43 -5.05 -13.73 -8.16
N ARG A 44 -5.99 -12.89 -8.63
CA ARG A 44 -7.31 -13.35 -9.06
C ARG A 44 -7.23 -14.44 -10.12
N ARG A 45 -6.40 -14.25 -11.15
CA ARG A 45 -6.20 -15.24 -12.22
C ARG A 45 -5.51 -16.51 -11.73
N HIS A 46 -4.54 -16.39 -10.83
CA HIS A 46 -3.78 -17.52 -10.31
C HIS A 46 -4.61 -18.39 -9.37
N CYS A 47 -5.40 -17.76 -8.49
CA CYS A 47 -6.15 -18.46 -7.45
C CYS A 47 -7.61 -18.75 -7.84
N GLY A 48 -8.13 -18.13 -8.90
CA GLY A 48 -9.54 -18.27 -9.32
C GLY A 48 -10.55 -17.66 -8.34
N ALA A 49 -10.10 -16.78 -7.44
CA ALA A 49 -10.93 -16.19 -6.38
C ALA A 49 -10.67 -14.68 -6.25
N GLU A 50 -11.65 -13.95 -5.69
CA GLU A 50 -11.51 -12.52 -5.46
C GLU A 50 -10.52 -12.24 -4.31
N PRO A 51 -9.42 -11.50 -4.54
CA PRO A 51 -8.45 -11.21 -3.50
C PRO A 51 -9.00 -10.23 -2.47
N ARG A 52 -8.76 -10.51 -1.19
CA ARG A 52 -8.94 -9.52 -0.12
C ARG A 52 -7.69 -8.66 -0.05
N CYS A 53 -7.86 -7.35 -0.19
CA CYS A 53 -6.75 -6.40 -0.14
C CYS A 53 -6.74 -5.69 1.21
N PHE A 54 -5.63 -5.82 1.94
CA PHE A 54 -5.37 -5.06 3.15
C PHE A 54 -4.25 -4.06 2.87
N MET A 55 -4.49 -2.81 3.24
CA MET A 55 -3.51 -1.74 3.19
C MET A 55 -2.99 -1.47 4.60
N THR A 56 -1.67 -1.45 4.75
CA THR A 56 -1.01 -1.21 6.03
C THR A 56 0.27 -0.38 5.83
N GLY A 57 0.87 0.07 6.92
CA GLY A 57 2.09 0.89 6.93
C GLY A 57 1.83 2.39 6.81
N GLY A 58 2.83 3.20 7.21
CA GLY A 58 2.67 4.64 7.42
C GLY A 58 2.38 5.49 6.17
N ALA A 59 2.46 4.92 4.97
CA ALA A 59 2.11 5.58 3.71
C ALA A 59 0.70 5.21 3.20
N GLY A 60 0.02 4.25 3.83
CA GLY A 60 -1.26 3.72 3.35
C GLY A 60 -2.32 4.82 3.16
N TRP A 61 -2.51 5.66 4.18
CA TRP A 61 -3.49 6.74 4.13
C TRP A 61 -3.26 7.76 2.99
N LYS A 62 -2.02 7.95 2.53
CA LYS A 62 -1.72 8.85 1.40
C LYS A 62 -2.05 8.23 0.06
N MET A 63 -1.96 6.91 -0.04
CA MET A 63 -2.26 6.15 -1.24
C MET A 63 -3.76 5.84 -1.37
N ALA A 64 -4.47 5.77 -0.25
CA ALA A 64 -5.90 5.44 -0.18
C ALA A 64 -6.78 6.20 -1.21
N PRO A 65 -6.62 7.53 -1.42
CA PRO A 65 -7.44 8.25 -2.40
C PRO A 65 -7.14 7.91 -3.87
N SER A 66 -5.99 7.30 -4.15
CA SER A 66 -5.52 7.04 -5.51
C SER A 66 -5.64 5.56 -5.91
N LEU A 67 -6.22 4.72 -5.05
CA LEU A 67 -6.44 3.30 -5.36
C LEU A 67 -7.84 3.06 -5.88
N LEU A 68 -7.92 2.30 -6.98
CA LEU A 68 -9.19 1.88 -7.59
C LEU A 68 -9.66 0.51 -7.09
N VAL A 69 -8.78 -0.26 -6.45
CA VAL A 69 -9.09 -1.58 -5.89
C VAL A 69 -9.75 -1.42 -4.52
N PRO A 70 -10.84 -2.13 -4.22
CA PRO A 70 -11.38 -2.19 -2.86
C PRO A 70 -10.35 -2.73 -1.86
N PHE A 71 -10.11 -2.00 -0.77
CA PHE A 71 -9.18 -2.40 0.28
C PHE A 71 -9.71 -2.07 1.68
N GLU A 72 -9.16 -2.76 2.68
CA GLU A 72 -9.34 -2.46 4.09
C GLU A 72 -8.06 -1.84 4.66
N LEU A 73 -8.17 -0.68 5.29
CA LEU A 73 -7.03 -0.04 5.96
C LEU A 73 -6.85 -0.65 7.35
N GLY A 74 -5.66 -1.20 7.62
CA GLY A 74 -5.32 -1.81 8.90
C GLY A 74 -3.98 -1.30 9.43
N ASP A 75 -4.01 -0.61 10.56
CA ASP A 75 -2.83 0.03 11.13
C ASP A 75 -1.95 -0.93 11.94
N ASN A 76 -2.55 -1.95 12.56
CA ASN A 76 -1.90 -2.78 13.58
C ASN A 76 -1.74 -4.26 13.21
N LEU A 77 -1.91 -4.64 11.94
CA LEU A 77 -1.90 -6.05 11.50
C LEU A 77 -0.65 -6.83 11.96
N ILE A 78 0.51 -6.18 11.99
CA ILE A 78 1.75 -6.80 12.50
C ILE A 78 1.63 -7.11 13.99
N PHE A 79 1.10 -6.18 14.79
CA PHE A 79 0.92 -6.38 16.23
C PHE A 79 -0.17 -7.40 16.53
N ASP A 80 -1.27 -7.40 15.78
CA ASP A 80 -2.32 -8.41 15.89
C ASP A 80 -1.77 -9.81 15.63
N GLY A 81 -0.96 -9.97 14.57
CA GLY A 81 -0.28 -11.23 14.27
C GLY A 81 0.72 -11.66 15.35
N LEU A 82 1.47 -10.73 15.92
CA LEU A 82 2.40 -11.02 17.03
C LEU A 82 1.65 -11.47 18.29
N LEU A 83 0.53 -10.83 18.62
CA LEU A 83 -0.30 -11.19 19.76
C LEU A 83 -0.89 -12.60 19.58
N GLU A 84 -1.43 -12.88 18.40
CA GLU A 84 -1.97 -14.21 18.05
C GLU A 84 -0.90 -15.30 18.19
N MET A 85 0.30 -15.09 17.64
CA MET A 85 1.40 -16.04 17.77
C MET A 85 1.82 -16.27 19.22
N ALA A 86 1.82 -15.21 20.05
CA ALA A 86 2.13 -15.34 21.47
C ALA A 86 1.05 -16.15 22.22
N GLN A 87 -0.22 -15.91 21.92
CA GLN A 87 -1.33 -16.68 22.50
C GLN A 87 -1.25 -18.16 22.14
N VAL A 88 -0.99 -18.49 20.88
CA VAL A 88 -0.82 -19.90 20.45
C VAL A 88 0.37 -20.57 21.14
N ARG A 89 1.49 -19.84 21.31
CA ARG A 89 2.73 -20.42 21.83
C ARG A 89 2.79 -20.51 23.36
N PHE A 90 2.13 -19.59 24.07
CA PHE A 90 2.24 -19.45 25.52
C PHE A 90 0.90 -19.52 26.27
N GLY A 91 -0.24 -19.38 25.58
CA GLY A 91 -1.58 -19.40 26.17
C GLY A 91 -2.07 -20.78 26.62
N ALA A 92 -1.34 -21.84 26.32
CA ALA A 92 -1.60 -23.21 26.78
C ALA A 92 -0.66 -23.67 27.91
N GLN A 93 -0.08 -22.75 28.70
CA GLN A 93 0.52 -23.13 29.99
C GLN A 93 -0.54 -23.01 31.10
N PRO A 94 -1.17 -24.12 31.52
CA PRO A 94 -1.90 -24.11 32.78
C PRO A 94 -0.91 -23.83 33.92
N HIS A 95 -1.32 -22.91 34.82
CA HIS A 95 -0.72 -22.80 36.15
C HIS A 95 -0.99 -24.08 36.96
#